data_AF-A0A077REQ0-F1
#
_entry.id   AF-A0A077REQ0-F1
#
_cell.length_a   1.000
_cell.length_b   1.000
_cell.length_c   1.000
_cell.angle_alpha   90.00
_cell.angle_beta   90.00
_cell.angle_gamma   90.00
#
_symmetry.space_group_name_H-M   'P 1'
#
loop_
_entity.id
_entity.type
_entity.pdbx_description
1 polymer ?
#
loop_
_entity_poly.entity_id
_entity_poly.type
_entity_poly.pdbx_seq_one_letter_code
_entity_poly.pdbx_strand_id
1 'polypeptide(L)' 'MYRDPWAKREAWRKHPVFSHRFFARNIFPGFGLGLGAFAVYLAVDTITHPSNIEKLKEDARKQTGRNN' A
#
# COMPACT_ATOMS: atom_id res chain seq x y z
N MET A 1 -1.64 -31.88 -30.68
CA MET A 1 -1.90 -30.63 -29.94
C MET A 1 -3.35 -30.22 -30.19
N TYR A 2 -4.16 -30.04 -29.15
CA TYR A 2 -5.54 -29.57 -29.29
C TYR A 2 -5.54 -28.06 -29.53
N ARG A 3 -6.30 -27.60 -30.54
CA ARG A 3 -6.46 -26.18 -30.84
C ARG A 3 -7.92 -25.82 -30.62
N ASP A 4 -8.17 -25.03 -29.59
CA ASP A 4 -9.52 -24.61 -29.23
C ASP A 4 -10.15 -23.79 -30.37
N PRO A 5 -11.26 -24.26 -30.98
CA PRO A 5 -11.93 -23.56 -32.08
C PRO A 5 -12.60 -22.25 -31.64
N TRP A 6 -12.84 -22.06 -30.34
CA TRP A 6 -13.49 -20.86 -29.80
C TRP A 6 -12.50 -19.82 -29.27
N ALA A 7 -11.19 -20.08 -29.31
CA ALA A 7 -10.17 -19.18 -28.78
C ALA A 7 -10.29 -17.75 -29.32
N LYS A 8 -10.65 -17.59 -30.61
CA LYS A 8 -10.88 -16.27 -31.23
C LYS A 8 -12.12 -15.57 -30.65
N ARG A 9 -13.17 -16.33 -30.33
CA ARG A 9 -14.40 -15.83 -29.70
C ARG A 9 -14.19 -15.49 -28.22
N GLU A 10 -13.33 -16.22 -27.52
CA GLU A 10 -13.04 -15.97 -26.10
C GLU A 10 -11.91 -14.98 -25.85
N ALA A 11 -11.18 -14.56 -26.90
CA ALA A 11 -10.04 -13.65 -26.79
C ALA A 11 -10.38 -12.34 -26.08
N TRP A 12 -11.59 -11.80 -26.23
CA TRP A 12 -12.02 -10.56 -25.56
C TRP A 12 -12.02 -10.69 -24.02
N ARG A 13 -12.26 -11.89 -23.47
CA ARG A 13 -12.25 -12.10 -22.01
C ARG A 13 -10.83 -12.09 -21.44
N LYS A 14 -9.83 -12.39 -22.27
CA LYS A 14 -8.41 -12.35 -21.90
C LYS A 14 -7.78 -10.98 -22.14
N HIS A 15 -8.61 -9.94 -22.30
CA HIS A 15 -8.12 -8.58 -22.48
C HIS A 15 -7.23 -8.17 -21.28
N PRO A 16 -6.10 -7.47 -21.50
CA PRO A 16 -5.17 -7.10 -20.43
C PRO A 16 -5.80 -6.33 -19.26
N VAL A 17 -6.90 -5.62 -19.50
CA VAL A 17 -7.68 -4.91 -18.46
C VAL A 17 -8.27 -5.86 -17.41
N PHE A 18 -8.55 -7.11 -17.77
CA PHE A 18 -9.08 -8.13 -16.86
C PHE A 18 -7.97 -9.01 -16.27
N SER A 19 -6.71 -8.70 -16.54
CA SER A 19 -5.60 -9.46 -15.97
C SER A 19 -5.45 -9.21 -14.47
N HIS A 20 -5.05 -10.25 -13.73
CA HIS A 20 -4.82 -10.14 -12.27
C HIS A 20 -3.77 -9.06 -11.96
N ARG A 21 -2.79 -8.89 -12.85
CA ARG A 21 -1.77 -7.83 -12.76
C ARG A 21 -2.36 -6.43 -12.89
N PHE A 22 -3.34 -6.23 -13.77
CA PHE A 22 -4.03 -4.94 -13.88
C PHE A 22 -4.78 -4.63 -12.60
N PHE A 23 -5.51 -5.59 -12.03
CA PHE A 23 -6.18 -5.38 -10.75
C PHE A 23 -5.17 -5.10 -9.64
N ALA A 24 -4.13 -5.91 -9.47
CA ALA A 24 -3.12 -5.75 -8.42
C ALA A 24 -2.49 -4.34 -8.41
N ARG A 25 -2.19 -3.77 -9.58
CA ARG A 25 -1.64 -2.41 -9.67
C ARG A 25 -2.65 -1.32 -9.29
N ASN A 26 -3.94 -1.58 -9.44
CA ASN A 26 -5.00 -0.60 -9.25
C ASN A 26 -5.81 -0.79 -7.96
N ILE A 27 -5.48 -1.76 -7.08
CA ILE A 27 -6.20 -1.98 -5.81
C ILE A 27 -6.15 -0.73 -4.90
N PHE A 28 -5.06 0.04 -4.94
CA PHE A 28 -4.91 1.25 -4.13
C PHE A 28 -4.61 2.48 -5.00
N PRO A 29 -5.64 3.07 -5.62
CA PRO A 29 -5.46 4.30 -6.37
C PRO A 29 -4.96 5.39 -5.41
N GLY A 30 -3.85 6.04 -5.76
CA GLY A 30 -3.28 7.12 -4.95
C GLY A 30 -2.46 6.68 -3.73
N PHE A 31 -2.20 5.38 -3.51
CA PHE A 31 -1.36 4.93 -2.41
C PHE A 31 0.03 5.58 -2.40
N GLY A 32 0.65 5.74 -3.58
CA GLY A 32 1.94 6.41 -3.69
C GLY A 32 1.91 7.87 -3.24
N LEU A 33 0.83 8.60 -3.56
CA LEU A 33 0.64 9.98 -3.11
C LEU A 33 0.37 10.05 -1.61
N GLY A 34 -0.48 9.16 -1.09
CA GLY A 34 -0.77 9.08 0.34
C GLY A 34 0.47 8.75 1.16
N LEU A 35 1.23 7.74 0.74
CA LEU A 35 2.49 7.36 1.38
C LEU A 35 3.52 8.49 1.32
N GLY A 36 3.64 9.18 0.18
CA GLY A 36 4.52 10.32 0.02
C GLY A 36 4.16 11.48 0.95
N ALA A 37 2.89 11.88 0.98
CA ALA A 37 2.41 12.95 1.87
C ALA A 37 2.63 12.60 3.35
N PHE A 38 2.35 11.35 3.72
CA PHE A 38 2.60 10.87 5.08
C PHE A 38 4.08 10.89 5.46
N ALA A 39 4.98 10.45 4.58
CA ALA A 39 6.41 10.51 4.81
C ALA A 39 6.93 11.95 4.96
N VAL A 40 6.45 12.87 4.13
CA VAL A 40 6.77 14.31 4.25
C VAL A 40 6.30 14.86 5.59
N TYR A 41 5.06 14.55 5.98
CA TYR A 41 4.52 14.95 7.28
C TYR A 41 5.39 14.44 8.44
N LEU A 42 5.75 13.15 8.44
CA LEU A 42 6.61 12.57 9.47
C LEU A 42 7.98 13.24 9.54
N ALA A 43 8.60 13.55 8.39
CA ALA A 43 9.90 14.22 8.35
C ALA A 43 9.82 15.62 8.96
N VAL A 44 8.78 16.40 8.63
CA VAL A 44 8.55 17.72 9.20
C VAL A 44 8.30 17.63 10.70
N ASP A 45 7.37 16.76 11.12
CA ASP A 45 7.00 16.63 12.54
C ASP A 45 8.18 16.18 13.41
N THR A 46 9.03 15.29 12.88
CA THR A 46 10.25 14.84 13.57
C THR A 46 11.24 15.98 13.82
N ILE A 47 11.34 16.95 12.89
CA ILE A 47 12.24 18.10 13.01
C ILE A 47 11.65 19.18 13.92
N THR A 48 10.34 19.44 13.81
CA THR A 48 9.69 20.55 14.53
C THR A 48 9.20 20.19 15.93
N HIS A 49 8.82 18.94 16.18
CA HIS A 49 8.19 18.51 17.43
C HIS A 49 8.84 17.24 18.02
N PRO A 50 10.09 17.31 18.51
CA PRO A 50 10.78 16.15 19.08
C PRO A 50 10.06 15.54 20.30
N SER A 51 9.32 16.35 21.08
CA SER A 51 8.56 15.89 22.24
C SER A 51 7.40 14.95 21.88
N ASN A 52 6.79 15.10 20.70
CA ASN A 52 5.75 14.18 20.22
C ASN A 52 6.32 12.78 20.01
N ILE A 53 7.54 12.69 19.46
CA ILE A 53 8.24 11.42 19.23
C ILE A 53 8.56 10.71 20.54
N GLU A 54 8.99 11.45 21.57
CA GLU A 54 9.26 10.89 22.89
C GLU A 54 8.01 10.32 23.53
N LYS A 55 6.89 11.04 23.45
CA LYS A 55 5.59 10.57 23.92
C LYS A 55 5.13 9.31 23.18
N LEU A 56 5.25 9.28 21.85
CA LEU A 56 4.93 8.09 21.04
C LEU A 56 5.79 6.88 21.43
N LYS A 57 7.10 7.08 21.67
CA LYS A 57 7.99 6.02 22.14
C LYS A 57 7.60 5.52 23.53
N GLU A 58 7.21 6.42 24.43
CA GLU A 58 6.75 6.05 25.77
C GLU A 58 5.44 5.25 25.71
N ASP A 59 4.47 5.68 24.92
CA ASP A 59 3.19 4.99 24.72
C ASP A 59 3.40 3.62 24.08
N ALA A 60 4.27 3.51 23.07
CA ALA A 60 4.65 2.23 22.47
C ALA A 60 5.32 1.28 23.48
N ARG A 61 6.17 1.80 24.37
CA ARG A 61 6.78 1.00 25.46
C ARG A 61 5.73 0.52 26.47
N LYS A 62 4.77 1.39 26.84
CA LYS A 62 3.65 1.03 27.72
C LYS A 62 2.78 -0.06 27.09
N GLN A 63 2.46 0.05 25.80
CA GLN A 63 1.69 -0.97 25.07
C GLN A 63 2.43 -2.31 24.96
N THR A 64 3.75 -2.27 24.80
CA THR A 64 4.59 -3.48 24.75
C THR A 64 4.69 -4.18 26.12
N GLY A 65 4.12 -3.60 27.19
CA GLY A 65 4.16 -4.16 28.54
C GLY A 65 5.57 -4.17 29.14
N ARG A 66 6.50 -3.37 28.59
CA ARG A 66 7.91 -3.37 29.01
C ARG A 66 8.18 -2.38 30.15
N ASN A 67 7.24 -2.24 31.07
CA ASN A 67 7.39 -1.48 32.31
C ASN A 67 6.84 -2.36 33.45
N ASN A 68 7.78 -3.00 34.17
CA ASN A 68 7.64 -4.00 35.24
C ASN A 68 6.96 -5.33 34.87
#